data_AF-A0A0N4T699-F1
#
_entry.id   AF-A0A0N4T699-F1
#
_cell.length_a   1.000
_cell.length_b   1.000
_cell.length_c   1.000
_cell.angle_alpha   90.00
_cell.angle_beta   90.00
_cell.angle_gamma   90.00
#
_symmetry.space_group_name_H-M   'P 1'
#
loop_
_entity.id
_entity.type
_entity.pdbx_description
1 polymer ?
#
loop_
_entity_poly.entity_id
_entity_poly.type
_entity_poly.pdbx_seq_one_letter_code
_entity_poly.pdbx_strand_id
1 'polypeptide(L)'
;MEARSMAKEDSIISYDKDDTLKNAGDDVTIMPLEDSIGCVYGKLVLLGYNGTLESSSTYAQGRKHRSKMILRKRLMGNGIKKDQSISVSIPPSQSQVVRDASRHVVSYSYNRNHTVLVEYSPDPYKDMFQIGRSSEEQIDFTVVDTWLAANALYPGVHNIHGSDNGVIDHFGVGKDSRCNIQRPISSTISRYACRIQINRDYPHRAFLYAAGFDSSRNIFLGEKATKWTKYDGEIDGLTTNGILILQPNNMQRQDLGQNVEDHMGMFVWREVSVDGDIYNKGNEVFNKTGGVVGG
;
A
#
# COMPACT_ATOMS: atom_id res chain seq x y z
N MET A 1 -31.29 -44.94 -44.62
CA MET A 1 -32.74 -44.87 -44.37
C MET A 1 -32.94 -44.99 -42.87
N GLU A 2 -33.58 -43.96 -42.31
CA GLU A 2 -34.20 -43.86 -40.98
C GLU A 2 -33.41 -44.28 -39.73
N ALA A 3 -32.90 -43.27 -39.01
CA ALA A 3 -32.81 -43.28 -37.56
C ALA A 3 -34.07 -42.57 -37.00
N ARG A 4 -34.82 -43.24 -36.12
CA ARG A 4 -35.92 -42.67 -35.34
C ARG A 4 -35.57 -42.71 -33.85
N SER A 5 -35.52 -41.50 -33.25
CA SER A 5 -36.16 -41.05 -32.01
C SER A 5 -36.46 -42.06 -30.89
N MET A 6 -36.02 -41.75 -29.65
CA MET A 6 -36.91 -41.22 -28.58
C MET A 6 -36.12 -40.90 -27.30
N ALA A 7 -36.67 -39.98 -26.51
CA ALA A 7 -36.03 -39.25 -25.43
C ALA A 7 -36.42 -39.72 -24.02
N LYS A 8 -35.63 -39.23 -23.06
CA LYS A 8 -35.97 -38.78 -21.68
C LYS A 8 -36.04 -39.83 -20.56
N GLU A 9 -35.18 -39.63 -19.57
CA GLU A 9 -35.55 -39.79 -18.15
C GLU A 9 -34.71 -38.84 -17.28
N ASP A 10 -35.43 -37.91 -16.64
CA ASP A 10 -34.93 -36.98 -15.62
C ASP A 10 -34.91 -37.71 -14.26
N SER A 11 -33.86 -37.59 -13.46
CA SER A 11 -34.00 -37.80 -12.01
C SER A 11 -33.21 -36.77 -11.21
N ILE A 12 -33.99 -36.01 -10.45
CA ILE A 12 -33.65 -34.99 -9.47
C ILE A 12 -33.35 -35.71 -8.16
N ILE A 13 -32.23 -35.42 -7.50
CA ILE A 13 -32.02 -35.79 -6.09
C ILE A 13 -31.75 -34.52 -5.28
N SER A 14 -32.50 -34.44 -4.19
CA SER A 14 -32.84 -33.32 -3.34
C SER A 14 -31.73 -32.89 -2.38
N TYR A 15 -31.69 -31.59 -2.09
CA TYR A 15 -31.06 -31.03 -0.91
C TYR A 15 -31.96 -31.26 0.31
N ASP A 16 -31.38 -31.75 1.41
CA ASP A 16 -31.96 -31.61 2.74
C ASP A 16 -30.92 -31.04 3.71
N LYS A 17 -31.40 -30.17 4.60
CA LYS A 17 -30.65 -29.37 5.57
C LYS A 17 -30.69 -30.01 6.96
N ASP A 18 -29.68 -29.61 7.74
CA ASP A 18 -29.56 -29.65 9.21
C ASP A 18 -29.43 -31.03 9.85
N ASP A 19 -28.27 -31.30 10.47
CA ASP A 19 -28.29 -31.44 11.93
C ASP A 19 -26.93 -31.16 12.59
N THR A 20 -27.03 -30.69 13.82
CA THR A 20 -25.96 -30.09 14.63
C THR A 20 -25.46 -31.13 15.63
N LEU A 21 -24.19 -31.56 15.57
CA LEU A 21 -23.57 -32.28 16.69
C LEU A 21 -22.12 -31.83 16.95
N LYS A 22 -21.94 -31.35 18.18
CA LYS A 22 -20.69 -31.06 18.87
C LYS A 22 -19.88 -32.36 19.02
N ASN A 23 -18.55 -32.28 18.90
CA ASN A 23 -17.63 -32.94 19.83
C ASN A 23 -16.22 -32.34 19.71
N ALA A 24 -15.68 -31.99 20.87
CA ALA A 24 -14.28 -31.65 21.07
C ALA A 24 -13.43 -32.92 21.06
N GLY A 25 -12.24 -32.84 20.46
CA GLY A 25 -11.22 -33.87 20.50
C GLY A 25 -10.02 -33.39 19.72
N ASP A 26 -8.88 -33.26 20.41
CA ASP A 26 -7.59 -32.94 19.82
C ASP A 26 -7.23 -33.95 18.74
N ASP A 27 -7.18 -33.51 17.49
CA ASP A 27 -6.54 -34.25 16.41
C ASP A 27 -5.81 -33.26 15.50
N VAL A 28 -4.51 -33.53 15.30
CA VAL A 28 -3.66 -32.76 14.41
C VAL A 28 -4.11 -33.07 12.99
N THR A 29 -5.01 -32.26 12.47
CA THR A 29 -5.45 -32.36 11.09
C THR A 29 -4.27 -32.01 10.18
N ILE A 30 -3.61 -33.03 9.63
CA ILE A 30 -2.81 -32.89 8.43
C ILE A 30 -3.74 -32.32 7.35
N MET A 31 -3.57 -31.04 7.05
CA MET A 31 -4.41 -30.35 6.07
C MET A 31 -4.20 -30.97 4.69
N PRO A 32 -5.26 -31.31 3.94
CA PRO A 32 -5.14 -31.99 2.66
C PRO A 32 -4.49 -31.09 1.60
N LEU A 33 -3.76 -31.71 0.67
CA LEU A 33 -2.93 -31.10 -0.38
C LEU A 33 -3.72 -30.41 -1.52
N GLU A 34 -4.94 -29.89 -1.28
CA GLU A 34 -5.78 -29.27 -2.33
C GLU A 34 -6.25 -27.82 -2.05
N ASP A 35 -5.88 -27.18 -0.94
CA ASP A 35 -6.39 -25.84 -0.56
C ASP A 35 -5.54 -24.63 -1.02
N SER A 36 -4.70 -24.79 -2.06
CA SER A 36 -3.74 -23.71 -2.42
C SER A 36 -4.34 -22.53 -3.19
N ILE A 37 -5.52 -22.67 -3.80
CA ILE A 37 -6.26 -21.62 -4.52
C ILE A 37 -7.45 -21.20 -3.66
N GLY A 38 -7.23 -20.23 -2.76
CA GLY A 38 -8.29 -19.77 -1.87
C GLY A 38 -7.81 -19.35 -0.49
N CYS A 39 -6.62 -19.79 -0.08
CA CYS A 39 -6.00 -19.41 1.19
C CYS A 39 -6.00 -17.89 1.39
N VAL A 40 -6.73 -17.43 2.41
CA VAL A 40 -6.86 -16.02 2.77
C VAL A 40 -5.75 -15.69 3.75
N TYR A 41 -4.90 -14.73 3.39
CA TYR A 41 -3.90 -14.19 4.32
C TYR A 41 -4.52 -13.22 5.32
N GLY A 42 -5.50 -12.43 4.87
CA GLY A 42 -6.14 -11.42 5.70
C GLY A 42 -6.98 -10.44 4.91
N LYS A 43 -7.23 -9.26 5.50
CA LYS A 43 -8.11 -8.24 4.93
C LYS A 43 -7.60 -6.84 5.22
N LEU A 44 -7.65 -5.99 4.21
CA LEU A 44 -7.49 -4.54 4.34
C LEU A 44 -8.87 -3.88 4.36
N VAL A 45 -9.06 -2.93 5.27
CA VAL A 45 -10.29 -2.16 5.42
C VAL A 45 -9.94 -0.67 5.47
N LEU A 46 -10.59 0.11 4.62
CA LEU A 46 -10.48 1.56 4.62
C LEU A 46 -11.39 2.14 5.71
N LEU A 47 -10.79 2.85 6.66
CA LEU A 47 -11.51 3.54 7.72
C LEU A 47 -11.99 4.91 7.23
N GLY A 48 -13.11 5.40 7.78
CA GLY A 48 -13.68 6.70 7.44
C GLY A 48 -14.62 6.73 6.23
N TYR A 49 -14.95 5.57 5.65
CA TYR A 49 -15.89 5.42 4.52
C TYR A 49 -17.29 4.95 4.95
N ASN A 50 -17.66 5.12 6.21
CA ASN A 50 -18.97 4.72 6.69
C ASN A 50 -20.06 5.59 6.03
N GLY A 51 -21.02 4.96 5.35
CA GLY A 51 -22.13 5.66 4.68
C GLY A 51 -21.86 6.09 3.23
N THR A 52 -20.63 5.97 2.73
CA THR A 52 -20.35 6.15 1.30
C THR A 52 -20.73 4.86 0.57
N LEU A 53 -21.86 4.86 -0.15
CA LEU A 53 -22.15 3.78 -1.10
C LEU A 53 -20.95 3.62 -2.04
N GLU A 54 -20.62 2.38 -2.40
CA GLU A 54 -19.66 2.12 -3.48
C GLU A 54 -20.17 2.86 -4.73
N SER A 55 -19.65 4.06 -4.96
CA SER A 55 -20.10 4.89 -6.08
C SER A 55 -19.91 4.07 -7.36
N SER A 56 -21.02 3.82 -8.06
CA SER A 56 -21.03 3.21 -9.37
C SER A 56 -20.37 4.10 -10.44
N SER A 57 -19.99 5.34 -10.09
CA SER A 57 -19.21 6.21 -10.97
C SER A 57 -17.79 5.66 -11.13
N THR A 58 -17.63 4.81 -12.14
CA THR A 58 -16.37 4.37 -12.69
C THR A 58 -15.46 5.57 -12.96
N TYR A 59 -14.45 5.81 -12.13
CA TYR A 59 -13.30 6.60 -12.58
C TYR A 59 -12.60 5.80 -13.67
N ALA A 60 -12.50 6.41 -14.86
CA ALA A 60 -11.76 6.15 -16.11
C ALA A 60 -11.26 4.74 -16.53
N GLN A 61 -11.25 3.71 -15.69
CA GLN A 61 -10.67 2.38 -15.95
C GLN A 61 -11.48 1.23 -15.32
N GLY A 62 -12.75 1.42 -14.98
CA GLY A 62 -13.66 0.34 -14.60
C GLY A 62 -13.40 -0.33 -13.24
N ARG A 63 -12.39 0.12 -12.48
CA ARG A 63 -12.11 -0.38 -11.13
C ARG A 63 -13.03 0.32 -10.12
N LYS A 64 -13.97 -0.43 -9.55
CA LYS A 64 -14.86 0.02 -8.48
C LYS A 64 -14.02 0.47 -7.28
N HIS A 65 -14.30 1.64 -6.72
CA HIS A 65 -13.76 2.05 -5.43
C HIS A 65 -14.32 1.12 -4.35
N ARG A 66 -13.45 0.32 -3.71
CA ARG A 66 -13.84 -0.65 -2.70
C ARG A 66 -13.36 -0.18 -1.34
N SER A 67 -14.20 -0.27 -0.31
CA SER A 67 -13.81 0.00 1.08
C SER A 67 -13.04 -1.16 1.74
N LYS A 68 -12.94 -2.30 1.05
CA LYS A 68 -12.32 -3.53 1.55
C LYS A 68 -11.59 -4.29 0.45
N MET A 69 -10.47 -4.92 0.81
CA MET A 69 -9.76 -5.88 -0.03
C MET A 69 -9.42 -7.13 0.79
N ILE A 70 -9.68 -8.31 0.23
CA ILE A 70 -9.23 -9.58 0.81
C ILE A 70 -7.87 -9.91 0.20
N LEU A 71 -6.86 -10.11 1.04
CA LEU A 71 -5.53 -10.56 0.63
C LEU A 71 -5.54 -12.08 0.59
N ARG A 72 -5.29 -12.65 -0.59
CA ARG A 72 -5.33 -14.10 -0.82
C ARG A 72 -4.04 -14.56 -1.47
N LYS A 73 -3.64 -15.79 -1.15
CA LYS A 73 -2.55 -16.48 -1.82
C LYS A 73 -2.77 -16.45 -3.34
N ARG A 74 -1.80 -15.90 -4.06
CA ARG A 74 -1.84 -15.86 -5.53
C ARG A 74 -1.57 -17.25 -6.09
N LEU A 75 -2.00 -17.51 -7.32
CA LEU A 75 -1.69 -18.76 -8.02
C LEU A 75 -0.17 -18.96 -8.12
N MET A 76 0.54 -17.91 -8.54
CA MET A 76 2.01 -17.87 -8.60
C MET A 76 2.55 -16.79 -7.67
N GLY A 77 3.64 -17.10 -6.98
CA GLY A 77 4.36 -16.13 -6.14
C GLY A 77 4.89 -14.97 -6.96
N ASN A 78 4.60 -13.75 -6.53
CA ASN A 78 5.06 -12.51 -7.18
C ASN A 78 5.84 -11.59 -6.22
N GLY A 79 6.27 -12.13 -5.09
CA GLY A 79 7.10 -11.42 -4.13
C GLY A 79 8.47 -11.07 -4.68
N ILE A 80 9.20 -10.26 -3.92
CA ILE A 80 10.53 -9.81 -4.29
C ILE A 80 11.47 -9.84 -3.10
N LYS A 81 12.75 -10.05 -3.36
CA LYS A 81 13.81 -9.98 -2.36
C LYS A 81 14.94 -9.10 -2.87
N LYS A 82 15.60 -8.42 -1.94
CA LYS A 82 16.77 -7.59 -2.23
C LYS A 82 17.86 -8.45 -2.87
N ASP A 83 18.55 -7.86 -3.82
CA ASP A 83 19.64 -8.46 -4.58
C ASP A 83 20.84 -7.50 -4.52
N GLN A 84 21.51 -7.24 -5.64
CA GLN A 84 22.65 -6.34 -5.71
C GLN A 84 22.29 -4.84 -5.67
N SER A 85 23.25 -4.02 -5.23
CA SER A 85 23.19 -2.55 -5.32
C SER A 85 24.35 -2.00 -6.15
N ILE A 86 24.06 -1.05 -7.05
CA ILE A 86 25.04 -0.48 -7.98
C ILE A 86 24.94 1.04 -7.99
N SER A 87 26.06 1.73 -7.85
CA SER A 87 26.14 3.18 -8.04
C SER A 87 26.35 3.54 -9.50
N VAL A 88 25.53 4.44 -10.01
CA VAL A 88 25.59 4.93 -11.40
C VAL A 88 25.64 6.46 -11.45
N SER A 89 26.31 7.00 -12.46
CA SER A 89 26.41 8.44 -12.72
C SER A 89 25.46 8.95 -13.79
N ILE A 90 24.40 8.18 -14.08
CA ILE A 90 23.38 8.52 -15.06
C ILE A 90 22.02 8.66 -14.37
N PRO A 91 21.08 9.41 -14.96
CA PRO A 91 19.68 9.41 -14.52
C PRO A 91 19.09 7.99 -14.54
N PRO A 92 18.25 7.62 -13.55
CA PRO A 92 17.67 6.27 -13.50
C PRO A 92 16.92 5.88 -14.77
N SER A 93 16.23 6.83 -15.42
CA SER A 93 15.49 6.60 -16.67
C SER A 93 16.36 6.16 -17.84
N GLN A 94 17.67 6.39 -17.79
CA GLN A 94 18.63 5.98 -18.82
C GLN A 94 19.31 4.64 -18.49
N SER A 95 19.21 4.15 -17.25
CA SER A 95 19.81 2.88 -16.83
C SER A 95 19.08 1.69 -17.46
N GLN A 96 19.85 0.76 -18.03
CA GLN A 96 19.29 -0.47 -18.62
C GLN A 96 18.55 -1.32 -17.57
N VAL A 97 19.05 -1.34 -16.34
CA VAL A 97 18.47 -2.10 -15.22
C VAL A 97 17.07 -1.59 -14.85
N VAL A 98 16.85 -0.28 -14.92
CA VAL A 98 15.53 0.34 -14.66
C VAL A 98 14.56 0.11 -15.82
N ARG A 99 15.08 -0.08 -17.03
CA ARG A 99 14.27 -0.34 -18.24
C ARG A 99 13.94 -1.82 -18.42
N ASP A 100 14.59 -2.70 -17.67
CA ASP A 100 14.32 -4.13 -17.68
C ASP A 100 13.04 -4.42 -16.90
N ALA A 101 11.95 -4.64 -17.64
CA ALA A 101 10.64 -4.95 -17.09
C ALA A 101 10.58 -6.30 -16.34
N SER A 102 11.64 -7.12 -16.36
CA SER A 102 11.69 -8.35 -15.57
C SER A 102 12.11 -8.12 -14.11
N ARG A 103 12.76 -6.98 -13.82
CA ARG A 103 13.37 -6.69 -12.52
C ARG A 103 12.63 -5.57 -11.81
N HIS A 104 12.70 -5.58 -10.49
CA HIS A 104 12.22 -4.48 -9.67
C HIS A 104 13.41 -3.69 -9.16
N VAL A 105 13.32 -2.35 -9.18
CA VAL A 105 14.45 -1.48 -8.83
C VAL A 105 14.00 -0.36 -7.92
N VAL A 106 14.84 -0.03 -6.94
CA VAL A 106 14.71 1.20 -6.15
C VAL A 106 15.86 2.12 -6.50
N SER A 107 15.54 3.31 -6.98
CA SER A 107 16.47 4.32 -7.44
C SER A 107 16.63 5.43 -6.39
N TYR A 108 17.77 5.45 -5.71
CA TYR A 108 18.14 6.45 -4.71
C TYR A 108 19.02 7.52 -5.37
N SER A 109 18.42 8.63 -5.82
CA SER A 109 19.14 9.71 -6.49
C SER A 109 19.55 10.80 -5.50
N TYR A 110 20.86 11.07 -5.42
CA TYR A 110 21.44 12.13 -4.59
C TYR A 110 21.61 13.43 -5.38
N ASN A 111 22.03 13.31 -6.64
CA ASN A 111 22.12 14.40 -7.61
C ASN A 111 22.09 13.82 -9.04
N ARG A 112 22.12 14.69 -10.05
CA ARG A 112 22.13 14.30 -11.47
C ARG A 112 23.21 13.28 -11.87
N ASN A 113 24.32 13.22 -11.13
CA ASN A 113 25.50 12.41 -11.44
C ASN A 113 25.75 11.31 -10.39
N HIS A 114 24.82 11.10 -9.46
CA HIS A 114 24.94 10.06 -8.45
C HIS A 114 23.57 9.49 -8.08
N THR A 115 23.33 8.27 -8.54
CA THR A 115 22.17 7.46 -8.20
C THR A 115 22.64 6.08 -7.77
N VAL A 116 22.12 5.57 -6.66
CA VAL A 116 22.31 4.16 -6.30
C VAL A 116 21.06 3.38 -6.67
N LEU A 117 21.23 2.32 -7.44
CA LEU A 117 20.18 1.41 -7.87
C LEU A 117 20.25 0.16 -7.01
N VAL A 118 19.16 -0.14 -6.29
CA VAL A 118 19.01 -1.39 -5.54
C VAL A 118 18.08 -2.29 -6.32
N GLU A 119 18.61 -3.41 -6.75
CA GLU A 119 17.89 -4.40 -7.54
C GLU A 119 17.17 -5.40 -6.65
N TYR A 120 16.05 -5.91 -7.15
CA TYR A 120 15.25 -6.91 -6.50
C TYR A 120 14.99 -8.06 -7.45
N SER A 121 15.29 -9.26 -6.97
CA SER A 121 15.06 -10.51 -7.67
C SER A 121 13.69 -11.10 -7.29
N PRO A 122 13.03 -11.86 -8.18
CA PRO A 122 11.78 -12.55 -7.86
C PRO A 122 11.92 -13.47 -6.65
N ASP A 123 10.93 -13.45 -5.77
CA ASP A 123 10.80 -14.35 -4.63
C ASP A 123 9.50 -15.15 -4.75
N PRO A 124 9.55 -16.40 -5.24
CA PRO A 124 8.36 -17.22 -5.43
C PRO A 124 7.72 -17.68 -4.11
N TYR A 125 8.36 -17.46 -2.96
CA TYR A 125 7.87 -17.82 -1.63
C TYR A 125 7.05 -16.71 -0.97
N LYS A 126 6.91 -15.55 -1.62
CA LYS A 126 6.11 -14.44 -1.13
C LYS A 126 5.09 -13.99 -2.18
N ASP A 127 4.01 -13.39 -1.70
CA ASP A 127 3.08 -12.62 -2.52
C ASP A 127 3.19 -11.14 -2.16
N MET A 128 3.31 -10.29 -3.17
CA MET A 128 3.30 -8.83 -3.03
C MET A 128 1.94 -8.26 -3.44
N PHE A 129 1.45 -7.31 -2.64
CA PHE A 129 0.28 -6.49 -2.92
C PHE A 129 0.64 -5.02 -2.85
N GLN A 130 0.21 -4.22 -3.82
CA GLN A 130 0.49 -2.79 -3.86
C GLN A 130 -0.76 -1.95 -3.65
N ILE A 131 -0.60 -0.89 -2.86
CA ILE A 131 -1.66 0.03 -2.49
C ILE A 131 -1.25 1.43 -2.91
N GLY A 132 -2.18 2.19 -3.45
CA GLY A 132 -1.94 3.58 -3.83
C GLY A 132 -3.14 4.20 -4.54
N ARG A 133 -3.03 5.46 -4.92
CA ARG A 133 -4.13 6.15 -5.64
C ARG A 133 -4.12 5.96 -7.16
N SER A 134 -3.06 5.36 -7.72
CA SER A 134 -3.03 5.08 -9.16
C SER A 134 -4.07 4.02 -9.53
N SER A 135 -4.63 4.15 -10.72
CA SER A 135 -5.51 3.16 -11.33
C SER A 135 -4.75 2.16 -12.21
N GLU A 136 -3.43 2.30 -12.32
CA GLU A 136 -2.53 1.39 -13.03
C GLU A 136 -2.64 -0.06 -12.58
N GLU A 137 -2.39 -0.99 -13.51
CA GLU A 137 -2.66 -2.41 -13.32
C GLU A 137 -1.95 -2.99 -12.10
N GLN A 138 -0.71 -2.56 -11.83
CA GLN A 138 0.10 -3.06 -10.72
C GLN A 138 -0.38 -2.64 -9.33
N ILE A 139 -1.41 -1.79 -9.21
CA ILE A 139 -2.06 -1.45 -7.94
C ILE A 139 -3.20 -2.44 -7.69
N ASP A 140 -3.08 -3.20 -6.60
CA ASP A 140 -4.09 -4.17 -6.18
C ASP A 140 -5.24 -3.52 -5.39
N PHE A 141 -4.93 -2.47 -4.61
CA PHE A 141 -5.91 -1.71 -3.85
C PHE A 141 -5.81 -0.22 -4.10
N THR A 142 -6.73 0.31 -4.90
CA THR A 142 -6.81 1.74 -5.17
C THR A 142 -7.50 2.47 -4.02
N VAL A 143 -6.82 3.46 -3.46
CA VAL A 143 -7.31 4.31 -2.35
C VAL A 143 -7.35 5.77 -2.81
N VAL A 144 -8.43 6.47 -2.49
CA VAL A 144 -8.56 7.92 -2.71
C VAL A 144 -8.66 8.64 -1.38
N ASP A 145 -8.53 9.96 -1.36
CA ASP A 145 -8.67 10.69 -0.10
C ASP A 145 -10.09 10.57 0.46
N THR A 146 -10.20 10.35 1.77
CA THR A 146 -11.49 10.19 2.45
C THR A 146 -12.36 11.45 2.34
N TRP A 147 -11.77 12.65 2.32
CA TRP A 147 -12.50 13.90 2.15
C TRP A 147 -13.00 14.10 0.71
N LEU A 148 -12.27 13.61 -0.28
CA LEU A 148 -12.75 13.53 -1.67
C LEU A 148 -13.94 12.57 -1.79
N ALA A 149 -13.90 11.44 -1.07
CA ALA A 149 -15.02 10.50 -1.03
C ALA A 149 -16.23 11.05 -0.25
N ALA A 150 -16.02 11.82 0.81
CA ALA A 150 -17.09 12.45 1.58
C ALA A 150 -17.81 13.56 0.78
N ASN A 151 -17.10 14.33 -0.05
CA ASN A 151 -17.68 15.36 -0.91
C ASN A 151 -18.64 14.79 -1.97
N ALA A 152 -18.48 13.52 -2.37
CA ALA A 152 -19.42 12.86 -3.29
C ALA A 152 -20.83 12.64 -2.68
N LEU A 153 -20.98 12.72 -1.35
CA LEU A 153 -22.26 12.58 -0.65
C LEU A 153 -23.03 13.91 -0.56
N TYR A 154 -22.38 15.06 -0.75
CA TYR A 154 -22.99 16.39 -0.69
C TYR A 154 -22.48 17.28 -1.84
N PRO A 155 -22.98 17.12 -3.08
CA PRO A 155 -22.51 17.88 -4.25
C PRO A 155 -22.80 19.40 -4.24
N GLY A 156 -23.02 20.03 -3.07
CA GLY A 156 -23.49 21.42 -3.02
C GLY A 156 -23.27 22.21 -1.72
N VAL A 157 -22.49 21.75 -0.73
CA VAL A 157 -22.48 22.44 0.59
C VAL A 157 -21.14 23.06 1.03
N HIS A 158 -20.01 22.79 0.36
CA HIS A 158 -18.75 23.49 0.70
C HIS A 158 -17.99 24.00 -0.54
N ASN A 159 -18.57 25.02 -1.19
CA ASN A 159 -17.76 26.09 -1.78
C ASN A 159 -17.58 27.19 -0.73
N ILE A 160 -16.92 26.87 0.38
CA ILE A 160 -16.46 27.91 1.30
C ILE A 160 -14.97 28.08 1.05
N HIS A 161 -14.67 29.21 0.43
CA HIS A 161 -13.36 29.79 0.28
C HIS A 161 -12.51 29.62 1.55
N GLY A 162 -11.19 29.50 1.33
CA GLY A 162 -10.20 29.56 2.40
C GLY A 162 -10.51 30.68 3.38
N SER A 163 -10.46 30.34 4.67
CA SER A 163 -10.39 31.31 5.73
C SER A 163 -9.00 31.96 5.64
N ASP A 164 -8.89 33.04 4.88
CA ASP A 164 -7.87 34.04 5.08
C ASP A 164 -8.53 35.26 5.71
N ASN A 165 -8.08 35.57 6.92
CA ASN A 165 -8.31 36.84 7.58
C ASN A 165 -7.83 37.99 6.70
N GLY A 166 -8.69 38.96 6.39
CA GLY A 166 -8.22 40.22 5.78
C GLY A 166 -9.30 41.06 5.13
N VAL A 167 -9.89 41.95 5.93
CA VAL A 167 -10.31 43.33 5.60
C VAL A 167 -11.18 43.57 4.35
N ILE A 168 -12.38 44.05 4.63
CA ILE A 168 -13.36 44.63 3.70
C ILE A 168 -12.71 45.74 2.87
N ASP A 169 -12.85 45.67 1.54
CA ASP A 169 -13.01 46.90 0.76
C ASP A 169 -14.00 46.71 -0.39
N HIS A 170 -14.99 47.60 -0.42
CA HIS A 170 -16.01 47.74 -1.45
C HIS A 170 -15.41 48.41 -2.67
N PHE A 171 -15.53 47.83 -3.87
CA PHE A 171 -15.96 48.50 -5.11
C PHE A 171 -16.13 47.43 -6.21
N GLY A 172 -17.29 47.45 -6.87
CA GLY A 172 -17.70 46.41 -7.82
C GLY A 172 -17.16 46.56 -9.24
N VAL A 173 -17.73 45.70 -10.10
CA VAL A 173 -17.66 45.65 -11.57
C VAL A 173 -16.61 44.70 -12.14
N GLY A 174 -17.10 43.62 -12.78
CA GLY A 174 -16.30 42.72 -13.62
C GLY A 174 -16.73 41.26 -13.56
N LYS A 175 -17.86 40.92 -14.17
CA LYS A 175 -18.32 39.53 -14.32
C LYS A 175 -17.58 38.88 -15.51
N ASP A 176 -16.32 38.51 -15.31
CA ASP A 176 -15.53 37.78 -16.30
C ASP A 176 -15.67 36.26 -16.12
N SER A 177 -16.50 35.64 -16.97
CA SER A 177 -16.78 34.20 -16.99
C SER A 177 -15.64 33.34 -17.58
N ARG A 178 -14.36 33.72 -17.43
CA ARG A 178 -13.23 33.11 -18.18
C ARG A 178 -12.04 32.61 -17.35
N CYS A 179 -12.22 32.29 -16.07
CA CYS A 179 -11.18 31.60 -15.30
C CYS A 179 -11.72 30.64 -14.25
N ASN A 180 -12.71 29.82 -14.58
CA ASN A 180 -13.04 28.66 -13.74
C ASN A 180 -12.11 27.47 -14.09
N ILE A 181 -10.80 27.68 -13.98
CA ILE A 181 -9.85 26.56 -13.88
C ILE A 181 -10.02 26.04 -12.47
N GLN A 182 -10.97 25.12 -12.31
CA GLN A 182 -11.17 24.36 -11.09
C GLN A 182 -9.82 23.71 -10.76
N ARG A 183 -9.09 24.28 -9.79
CA ARG A 183 -7.79 23.72 -9.39
C ARG A 183 -8.05 22.25 -9.03
N PRO A 184 -7.41 21.29 -9.71
CA PRO A 184 -7.66 19.89 -9.43
C PRO A 184 -7.34 19.66 -7.96
N ILE A 185 -8.32 19.10 -7.26
CA ILE A 185 -8.21 18.82 -5.84
C ILE A 185 -6.97 17.94 -5.63
N SER A 186 -6.00 18.44 -4.86
CA SER A 186 -4.71 17.76 -4.70
C SER A 186 -4.83 16.64 -3.67
N SER A 187 -4.75 15.40 -4.13
CA SER A 187 -4.64 14.23 -3.26
C SER A 187 -3.31 14.25 -2.50
N THR A 188 -3.35 13.90 -1.21
CA THR A 188 -2.13 13.73 -0.39
C THR A 188 -1.60 12.31 -0.41
N ILE A 189 -2.37 11.38 -1.00
CA ILE A 189 -2.01 9.97 -1.12
C ILE A 189 -1.03 9.77 -2.29
N SER A 190 -0.01 8.96 -2.06
CA SER A 190 0.95 8.62 -3.12
C SER A 190 0.33 7.71 -4.19
N ARG A 191 0.72 7.89 -5.46
CA ARG A 191 0.27 7.03 -6.58
C ARG A 191 0.57 5.56 -6.33
N TYR A 192 1.74 5.28 -5.79
CA TYR A 192 2.22 3.97 -5.38
C TYR A 192 2.68 4.11 -3.92
N ALA A 193 1.76 3.92 -2.98
CA ALA A 193 1.93 4.34 -1.59
C ALA A 193 2.74 3.33 -0.77
N CYS A 194 2.38 2.06 -0.82
CA CYS A 194 3.07 1.01 -0.07
C CYS A 194 2.93 -0.36 -0.72
N ARG A 195 3.76 -1.30 -0.24
CA ARG A 195 3.72 -2.72 -0.58
C ARG A 195 3.51 -3.53 0.68
N ILE A 196 2.72 -4.59 0.56
CA ILE A 196 2.62 -5.64 1.59
C ILE A 196 3.14 -6.92 0.97
N GLN A 197 4.22 -7.47 1.52
CA GLN A 197 4.70 -8.81 1.14
C GLN A 197 4.30 -9.82 2.21
N ILE A 198 3.74 -10.95 1.78
CA ILE A 198 3.26 -12.00 2.70
C ILE A 198 3.92 -13.31 2.35
N ASN A 199 4.47 -14.01 3.36
CA ASN A 199 5.01 -15.35 3.18
C ASN A 199 3.90 -16.31 2.74
N ARG A 200 4.15 -17.08 1.66
CA ARG A 200 3.22 -18.09 1.16
C ARG A 200 3.11 -19.30 2.08
N ASP A 201 4.07 -19.48 2.96
CA ASP A 201 4.11 -20.55 3.97
C ASP A 201 3.53 -20.06 5.29
N TYR A 202 2.87 -20.98 6.01
CA TYR A 202 2.34 -20.73 7.34
C TYR A 202 3.49 -20.29 8.29
N PRO A 203 3.33 -19.27 9.16
CA PRO A 203 2.09 -18.61 9.56
C PRO A 203 1.72 -17.35 8.75
N HIS A 204 2.12 -17.26 7.48
CA HIS A 204 1.78 -16.15 6.57
C HIS A 204 2.13 -14.77 7.12
N ARG A 205 3.36 -14.62 7.62
CA ARG A 205 3.86 -13.33 8.11
C ARG A 205 3.79 -12.28 7.01
N ALA A 206 3.22 -11.12 7.33
CA ALA A 206 3.08 -9.97 6.46
C ALA A 206 4.08 -8.88 6.83
N PHE A 207 4.69 -8.27 5.82
CA PHE A 207 5.70 -7.22 5.93
C PHE A 207 5.23 -6.00 5.15
N LEU A 208 5.27 -4.83 5.78
CA LEU A 208 4.89 -3.55 5.18
C LEU A 208 6.16 -2.83 4.73
N TYR A 209 6.13 -2.28 3.52
CA TYR A 209 7.20 -1.47 2.95
C TYR A 209 6.62 -0.16 2.42
N ALA A 210 7.31 0.95 2.63
CA ALA A 210 6.93 2.20 2.01
C ALA A 210 7.22 2.20 0.51
N ALA A 211 6.47 3.03 -0.21
CA ALA A 211 6.41 3.11 -1.67
C ALA A 211 5.91 1.82 -2.35
N GLY A 212 5.38 1.99 -3.56
CA GLY A 212 5.10 0.91 -4.49
C GLY A 212 5.80 1.16 -5.83
N PHE A 213 6.00 0.10 -6.60
CA PHE A 213 6.59 0.20 -7.92
C PHE A 213 5.60 0.77 -8.93
N ASP A 214 6.12 1.63 -9.80
CA ASP A 214 5.41 2.09 -10.98
C ASP A 214 5.33 1.01 -12.08
N SER A 215 4.75 1.36 -13.23
CA SER A 215 4.62 0.46 -14.39
C SER A 215 5.96 0.07 -15.01
N SER A 216 7.03 0.81 -14.70
CA SER A 216 8.42 0.46 -15.06
C SER A 216 9.09 -0.41 -13.99
N ARG A 217 8.33 -0.88 -12.99
CA ARG A 217 8.84 -1.64 -11.84
C ARG A 217 9.92 -0.89 -11.05
N ASN A 218 9.82 0.44 -11.01
CA ASN A 218 10.77 1.31 -10.32
C ASN A 218 10.13 2.08 -9.16
N ILE A 219 10.89 2.25 -8.09
CA ILE A 219 10.61 3.23 -7.02
C ILE A 219 11.68 4.31 -7.10
N PHE A 220 11.29 5.56 -7.27
CA PHE A 220 12.24 6.67 -7.38
C PHE A 220 12.22 7.56 -6.14
N LEU A 221 13.37 7.65 -5.46
CA LEU A 221 13.63 8.60 -4.37
C LEU A 221 14.57 9.67 -4.89
N GLY A 222 14.02 10.85 -5.17
CA GLY A 222 14.78 11.99 -5.69
C GLY A 222 15.67 12.67 -4.65
N GLU A 223 16.34 13.73 -5.08
CA GLU A 223 17.35 14.48 -4.29
C GLU A 223 16.81 14.93 -2.92
N LYS A 224 15.53 15.36 -2.87
CA LYS A 224 14.86 15.85 -1.64
C LYS A 224 14.39 14.75 -0.68
N ALA A 225 14.43 13.47 -1.07
CA ALA A 225 14.02 12.38 -0.21
C ALA A 225 15.08 12.10 0.87
N THR A 226 14.66 11.78 2.09
CA THR A 226 15.56 11.32 3.15
C THR A 226 16.09 9.94 2.78
N LYS A 227 17.41 9.80 2.73
CA LYS A 227 18.11 8.56 2.34
C LYS A 227 19.35 8.41 3.22
N TRP A 228 19.69 7.20 3.63
CA TRP A 228 20.88 6.93 4.42
C TRP A 228 21.43 5.54 4.12
N THR A 229 22.68 5.33 4.52
CA THR A 229 23.31 4.01 4.54
C THR A 229 23.18 3.43 5.94
N LYS A 230 22.65 2.21 6.03
CA LYS A 230 22.52 1.43 7.26
C LYS A 230 23.89 0.92 7.73
N TYR A 231 23.94 0.35 8.93
CA TYR A 231 25.18 -0.19 9.51
C TYR A 231 25.76 -1.37 8.73
N ASP A 232 24.93 -2.12 8.01
CA ASP A 232 25.34 -3.22 7.13
C ASP A 232 25.83 -2.75 5.75
N GLY A 233 25.83 -1.44 5.49
CA GLY A 233 26.21 -0.86 4.21
C GLY A 233 25.07 -0.77 3.19
N GLU A 234 23.88 -1.28 3.50
CA GLU A 234 22.73 -1.17 2.62
C GLU A 234 22.13 0.24 2.63
N ILE A 235 21.46 0.63 1.56
CA ILE A 235 20.80 1.93 1.47
C ILE A 235 19.31 1.78 1.77
N ASP A 236 18.78 2.78 2.45
CA ASP A 236 17.36 2.93 2.74
C ASP A 236 16.92 4.40 2.60
N GLY A 237 15.62 4.63 2.67
CA GLY A 237 15.06 5.97 2.61
C GLY A 237 13.60 6.03 3.03
N LEU A 238 13.11 7.26 3.20
CA LEU A 238 11.71 7.56 3.47
C LEU A 238 11.04 8.17 2.23
N THR A 239 9.76 7.89 2.09
CA THR A 239 8.92 8.58 1.09
C THR A 239 8.60 9.99 1.57
N THR A 240 8.26 10.90 0.66
CA THR A 240 8.04 12.33 0.99
C THR A 240 6.98 12.56 2.07
N ASN A 241 5.89 11.78 2.05
CA ASN A 241 4.80 11.90 3.02
C ASN A 241 4.84 10.83 4.12
N GLY A 242 5.76 9.86 4.02
CA GLY A 242 5.85 8.71 4.91
C GLY A 242 4.72 7.69 4.74
N ILE A 243 4.94 6.49 5.30
CA ILE A 243 3.92 5.47 5.54
C ILE A 243 3.96 5.13 7.01
N LEU A 244 2.83 5.27 7.70
CA LEU A 244 2.77 5.12 9.15
C LEU A 244 2.07 3.82 9.53
N ILE A 245 2.60 3.16 10.55
CA ILE A 245 2.01 1.97 11.15
C ILE A 245 1.81 2.19 12.65
N LEU A 246 0.67 1.71 13.13
CA LEU A 246 0.31 1.66 14.53
C LEU A 246 -0.07 0.23 14.88
N GLN A 247 0.57 -0.34 15.89
CA GLN A 247 0.23 -1.66 16.41
C GLN A 247 -0.39 -1.50 17.79
N PRO A 248 -1.73 -1.64 17.91
CA PRO A 248 -2.44 -1.35 19.16
C PRO A 248 -2.12 -2.35 20.30
N ASN A 249 -1.69 -3.57 19.97
CA ASN A 249 -1.58 -4.67 20.94
C ASN A 249 -0.12 -5.10 21.22
N ASN A 250 0.71 -4.19 21.76
CA ASN A 250 1.95 -4.64 22.41
C ASN A 250 1.70 -5.22 23.83
N MET A 251 0.44 -5.38 24.23
CA MET A 251 -0.04 -5.79 25.55
C MET A 251 0.22 -7.27 25.92
N GLN A 252 0.46 -8.17 24.96
CA GLN A 252 0.52 -9.62 25.27
C GLN A 252 1.88 -10.13 25.77
N ARG A 253 2.88 -9.26 25.98
CA ARG A 253 4.22 -9.69 26.43
C ARG A 253 4.69 -9.14 27.77
N GLN A 254 3.82 -8.46 28.51
CA GLN A 254 4.10 -8.06 29.89
C GLN A 254 3.12 -8.77 30.82
N ASP A 255 3.43 -10.04 31.11
CA ASP A 255 2.89 -10.71 32.29
C ASP A 255 3.57 -10.10 33.53
N LEU A 256 2.74 -9.73 34.50
CA LEU A 256 3.04 -9.31 35.88
C LEU A 256 3.91 -8.05 36.09
N GLY A 257 3.22 -6.92 36.33
CA GLY A 257 3.61 -6.02 37.42
C GLY A 257 4.22 -4.66 37.07
N GLN A 258 3.69 -3.91 36.10
CA GLN A 258 4.10 -2.51 35.92
C GLN A 258 2.96 -1.49 36.01
N ASN A 259 3.34 -0.34 36.57
CA ASN A 259 2.51 0.79 37.00
C ASN A 259 1.70 1.42 35.84
N VAL A 260 0.62 2.08 36.23
CA VAL A 260 -0.37 2.72 35.34
C VAL A 260 0.22 3.82 34.44
N GLU A 261 1.48 4.22 34.63
CA GLU A 261 2.16 5.25 33.82
C GLU A 261 2.71 4.75 32.46
N ASP A 262 2.84 3.43 32.24
CA ASP A 262 3.39 2.87 30.98
C ASP A 262 2.37 2.76 29.82
N HIS A 263 1.12 3.18 30.04
CA HIS A 263 0.06 3.14 29.01
C HIS A 263 0.27 4.13 27.85
N MET A 264 1.21 5.07 27.97
CA MET A 264 1.54 6.04 26.91
C MET A 264 2.31 5.43 25.72
N GLY A 265 2.93 4.26 25.88
CA GLY A 265 3.59 3.54 24.78
C GLY A 265 2.63 2.79 23.84
N MET A 266 1.34 2.73 24.20
CA MET A 266 0.33 1.86 23.55
C MET A 266 -0.14 2.38 22.18
N PHE A 267 0.07 3.67 21.89
CA PHE A 267 -0.42 4.32 20.67
C PHE A 267 0.64 5.10 19.90
N VAL A 268 1.83 4.53 19.74
CA VAL A 268 2.93 5.18 19.01
C VAL A 268 2.86 4.87 17.52
N TRP A 269 2.63 5.90 16.71
CA TRP A 269 2.81 5.83 15.27
C TRP A 269 4.29 5.75 14.94
N ARG A 270 4.64 4.76 14.12
CA ARG A 270 5.99 4.59 13.59
C ARG A 270 5.97 4.73 12.08
N GLU A 271 7.04 5.28 11.53
CA GLU A 271 7.22 5.41 10.10
C GLU A 271 7.94 4.20 9.54
N VAL A 272 7.47 3.70 8.41
CA VAL A 272 8.04 2.56 7.69
C VAL A 272 8.91 3.08 6.56
N SER A 273 10.11 2.54 6.40
CA SER A 273 11.00 2.89 5.30
C SER A 273 10.70 2.12 4.02
N VAL A 274 11.39 2.49 2.94
CA VAL A 274 11.28 1.81 1.64
C VAL A 274 11.80 0.37 1.73
N ASP A 275 12.76 0.10 2.60
CA ASP A 275 13.30 -1.24 2.86
C ASP A 275 12.54 -2.01 3.97
N GLY A 276 11.52 -1.40 4.59
CA GLY A 276 10.62 -2.05 5.54
C GLY A 276 11.03 -1.95 7.02
N ASP A 277 12.05 -1.14 7.33
CA ASP A 277 12.46 -0.85 8.70
C ASP A 277 11.49 0.14 9.36
N ILE A 278 11.44 0.10 10.70
CA ILE A 278 10.47 0.86 11.52
C ILE A 278 11.19 1.94 12.34
N TYR A 279 10.75 3.19 12.19
CA TYR A 279 11.35 4.36 12.83
C TYR A 279 10.33 5.13 13.68
N ASN A 280 10.71 5.60 14.87
CA ASN A 280 9.83 6.42 15.70
C ASN A 280 9.77 7.86 15.18
N LYS A 281 8.57 8.45 15.10
CA LYS A 281 8.43 9.89 14.87
C LYS A 281 8.93 10.65 16.09
N GLY A 282 10.07 11.32 15.97
CA GLY A 282 10.58 12.22 17.02
C GLY A 282 12.08 12.17 17.27
N ASN A 283 12.80 11.17 16.76
CA ASN A 283 14.26 11.23 16.71
C ASN A 283 14.67 11.53 15.26
N GLU A 284 14.80 12.82 14.97
CA GLU A 284 15.58 13.25 13.82
C GLU A 284 16.93 12.52 13.87
N VAL A 285 17.21 11.67 12.87
CA VAL A 285 18.58 11.24 12.61
C VAL A 285 19.30 12.43 11.97
N PHE A 286 19.52 13.48 12.76
CA PHE A 286 20.54 14.50 12.49
C PHE A 286 21.87 13.97 13.05
N ASN A 287 22.46 12.98 12.38
CA ASN A 287 23.92 12.89 12.40
C ASN A 287 24.47 13.83 11.34
N LYS A 288 24.35 15.14 11.59
CA LYS A 288 25.27 16.14 11.04
C LYS A 288 26.56 16.07 11.86
N THR A 289 27.37 15.05 11.61
CA THR A 289 28.79 15.06 11.97
C THR A 289 29.59 14.58 10.76
N GLY A 290 29.55 15.36 9.69
CA GLY A 290 30.63 15.41 8.72
C GLY A 290 31.66 16.42 9.22
N GLY A 291 32.71 15.93 9.86
CA GLY A 291 33.79 16.74 10.40
C GLY A 291 34.51 17.53 9.32
N VAL A 292 34.78 18.80 9.61
CA VAL A 292 35.87 19.55 8.98
C VAL A 292 37.15 19.08 9.64
N VAL A 293 37.98 18.34 8.91
CA VAL A 293 39.40 18.16 9.27
C VAL A 293 40.16 19.30 8.60
N GLY A 294 40.77 20.15 9.40
CA GLY A 294 41.61 21.25 8.97
C GLY A 294 42.40 21.79 10.15
N GLY A 295 43.53 21.16 10.42
CA GLY A 295 44.67 21.68 11.18
C GLY A 295 45.90 21.59 10.29
#